data_AF-A0A6S6G2J7-F1
#
_entry.id   AF-A0A6S6G2J7-F1
#
_cell.length_a   1.000
_cell.length_b   1.000
_cell.length_c   1.000
_cell.angle_alpha   90.00
_cell.angle_beta   90.00
_cell.angle_gamma   90.00
#
_symmetry.space_group_name_H-M   'P 1'
#
loop_
_entity.id
_entity.type
_entity.pdbx_description
1 polymer ?
#
loop_
_entity_poly.entity_id
_entity_poly.type
_entity_poly.pdbx_seq_one_letter_code
_entity_poly.pdbx_strand_id
1 'polypeptide(L)'
;MQILTYQGLGAHRLQKALGRVRSAITTGDFTAAAIKKLTPTPYWRARLDDKTRLLMQFVRHDGETVCLFLEIIDNHAYDKSRFLRGARVDPDKIEQAPDVTAADVLAPDAATSSAPPARLTWLHPTRDQFVLLDKPIMFDDVQEAVRLQPVPVVVLGPAGSGKTAVTLTKLRQASGRVLYVTQSAYLAQSARGFYSAHHYENDSQEVEFLSYREFLETIKGHRQVKPCGFAVPDRRAIADV
;
A
#
# COMPACT_ATOMS: atom_id res chain seq x y z
N MET A 1 -1.39 7.23 22.12
CA MET A 1 -1.11 6.33 20.97
C MET A 1 -1.32 7.11 19.68
N GLN A 2 -0.38 7.06 18.74
CA GLN A 2 -0.53 7.71 17.43
C GLN A 2 -1.38 6.85 16.49
N ILE A 3 -2.15 7.50 15.63
CA ILE A 3 -3.05 6.85 14.68
C ILE A 3 -2.69 7.36 13.29
N LEU A 4 -2.47 6.44 12.36
CA LEU A 4 -2.20 6.73 10.95
C LEU A 4 -3.34 6.19 10.08
N THR A 5 -3.69 6.94 9.04
CA THR A 5 -4.82 6.64 8.15
C THR A 5 -4.30 6.31 6.76
N TYR A 6 -4.73 5.17 6.23
CA TYR A 6 -4.41 4.82 4.86
C TYR A 6 -5.03 5.85 3.91
N GLN A 7 -4.25 6.40 2.98
CA GLN A 7 -4.71 7.41 2.05
C GLN A 7 -5.91 6.94 1.20
N GLY A 8 -5.99 5.63 0.92
CA GLY A 8 -7.10 5.01 0.18
C GLY A 8 -8.31 4.60 1.03
N LEU A 9 -8.41 5.02 2.30
CA LEU A 9 -9.50 4.58 3.20
C LEU A 9 -10.91 4.99 2.73
N GLY A 10 -11.04 6.09 1.96
CA GLY A 10 -12.34 6.49 1.40
C GLY A 10 -13.36 7.01 2.41
N ALA A 11 -12.90 7.65 3.49
CA ALA A 11 -13.66 7.93 4.70
C ALA A 11 -14.67 9.11 4.67
N HIS A 12 -14.93 9.74 3.52
CA HIS A 12 -15.60 11.07 3.46
C HIS A 12 -16.96 11.11 4.18
N ARG A 13 -17.77 10.03 4.10
CA ARG A 13 -19.11 9.99 4.72
C ARG A 13 -19.11 9.62 6.21
N LEU A 14 -18.01 9.05 6.72
CA LEU A 14 -17.91 8.49 8.07
C LEU A 14 -16.94 9.28 8.98
N GLN A 15 -16.56 10.50 8.59
CA GLN A 15 -15.58 11.33 9.31
C GLN A 15 -15.94 11.53 10.80
N LYS A 16 -17.21 11.77 11.12
CA LYS A 16 -17.66 11.92 12.52
C LYS A 16 -17.51 10.62 13.32
N ALA A 17 -17.84 9.47 12.72
CA ALA A 17 -17.66 8.17 13.37
C ALA A 17 -16.17 7.85 13.57
N LEU A 18 -15.35 8.11 12.55
CA LEU A 18 -13.90 7.95 12.63
C LEU A 18 -13.26 8.86 13.68
N GLY A 19 -13.72 10.10 13.81
CA GLY A 19 -13.27 11.03 14.85
C GLY A 19 -13.54 10.49 16.26
N ARG A 20 -14.70 9.88 16.49
CA ARG A 20 -15.03 9.23 17.78
C ARG A 20 -14.12 8.04 18.07
N VAL A 21 -13.94 7.13 17.10
CA VAL A 21 -13.05 5.97 17.23
C VAL A 21 -11.61 6.41 17.45
N ARG A 22 -11.14 7.43 16.71
CA ARG A 22 -9.82 8.02 16.88
C ARG A 22 -9.63 8.56 18.31
N SER A 23 -10.58 9.36 18.81
CA SER A 23 -10.54 9.89 20.17
C SER A 23 -10.46 8.77 21.20
N ALA A 24 -11.33 7.76 21.09
CA ALA A 24 -11.39 6.63 22.01
C ALA A 24 -10.08 5.83 22.05
N ILE A 25 -9.47 5.55 20.89
CA ILE A 25 -8.17 4.86 20.81
C ILE A 25 -7.05 5.73 21.40
N THR A 26 -7.05 7.04 21.14
CA THR A 26 -6.04 7.95 21.67
C THR A 26 -6.10 8.04 23.20
N THR A 27 -7.30 8.03 23.79
CA THR A 27 -7.50 8.05 25.26
C THR A 27 -7.41 6.67 25.92
N GLY A 28 -7.27 5.59 25.14
CA GLY A 28 -7.21 4.22 25.66
C GLY A 28 -8.57 3.59 26.00
N ASP A 29 -9.67 4.23 25.63
CA ASP A 29 -11.03 3.74 25.84
C ASP A 29 -11.47 2.83 24.68
N PHE A 30 -10.97 1.59 24.70
CA PHE A 30 -11.19 0.64 23.60
C PHE A 30 -12.61 0.06 23.61
N THR A 31 -13.27 0.06 24.77
CA THR A 31 -14.66 -0.34 24.93
C THR A 31 -15.59 0.64 24.21
N ALA A 32 -15.36 1.96 24.31
CA ALA A 32 -16.15 2.96 23.60
C ALA A 32 -16.07 2.83 22.06
N ALA A 33 -14.92 2.37 21.53
CA ALA A 33 -14.75 2.07 20.12
C ALA A 33 -15.20 0.65 19.72
N ALA A 34 -15.67 -0.16 20.68
CA ALA A 34 -16.02 -1.57 20.54
C ALA A 34 -14.95 -2.34 19.76
N ILE A 35 -13.70 -2.27 20.23
CA ILE A 35 -12.57 -2.91 19.56
C ILE A 35 -12.57 -4.41 19.81
N LYS A 36 -12.44 -5.20 18.73
CA LYS A 36 -12.31 -6.66 18.81
C LYS A 36 -11.19 -7.18 17.90
N LYS A 37 -10.49 -8.23 18.34
CA LYS A 37 -9.45 -8.91 17.55
C LYS A 37 -10.10 -9.81 16.51
N LEU A 38 -9.60 -9.78 15.27
CA LEU A 38 -10.04 -10.66 14.20
C LEU A 38 -9.15 -11.91 14.16
N THR A 39 -9.26 -12.79 15.16
CA THR A 39 -8.47 -14.03 15.22
C THR A 39 -8.80 -14.96 14.04
N PRO A 40 -7.81 -15.60 13.38
CA PRO A 40 -6.38 -15.66 13.71
C PRO A 40 -5.50 -14.61 12.99
N THR A 41 -6.09 -13.53 12.48
CA THR A 41 -5.37 -12.50 11.73
C THR A 41 -4.69 -11.48 12.66
N PRO A 42 -3.71 -10.70 12.16
CA PRO A 42 -3.12 -9.60 12.93
C PRO A 42 -4.03 -8.35 12.99
N TYR A 43 -5.23 -8.41 12.40
CA TYR A 43 -6.13 -7.28 12.29
C TYR A 43 -7.12 -7.21 13.44
N TRP A 44 -7.65 -6.00 13.61
CA TRP A 44 -8.63 -5.64 14.61
C TRP A 44 -9.76 -4.89 13.92
N ARG A 45 -10.94 -4.91 14.53
CA ARG A 45 -12.10 -4.14 14.07
C ARG A 45 -12.56 -3.17 15.13
N ALA A 46 -12.96 -1.97 14.73
CA ALA A 46 -13.72 -1.03 15.56
C ALA A 46 -15.11 -0.81 14.96
N ARG A 47 -16.08 -0.47 15.80
CA ARG A 47 -17.43 -0.13 15.34
C ARG A 47 -17.49 1.35 14.94
N LEU A 48 -17.91 1.63 13.70
CA LEU A 48 -18.17 2.99 13.24
C LEU A 48 -19.65 3.34 13.41
N ASP A 49 -20.53 2.46 12.94
CA ASP A 49 -21.98 2.48 13.14
C ASP A 49 -22.54 1.04 13.24
N ASP A 50 -23.84 0.85 13.04
CA ASP A 50 -24.47 -0.47 13.12
C ASP A 50 -23.96 -1.43 12.04
N LYS A 51 -23.79 -0.93 10.81
CA LYS A 51 -23.48 -1.73 9.61
C LYS A 51 -22.02 -1.63 9.20
N THR A 52 -21.31 -0.59 9.60
CA THR A 52 -19.94 -0.35 9.13
C THR A 52 -18.92 -0.62 10.24
N ARG A 53 -17.78 -1.18 9.83
CA ARG A 53 -16.64 -1.51 10.68
C ARG A 53 -15.39 -0.86 10.12
N LEU A 54 -14.51 -0.44 11.01
CA LEU A 54 -13.16 -0.01 10.63
C LEU A 54 -12.21 -1.18 10.85
N LEU A 55 -11.52 -1.60 9.80
CA LEU A 55 -10.39 -2.51 9.88
C LEU A 55 -9.12 -1.74 10.23
N MET A 56 -8.40 -2.23 11.23
CA MET A 56 -7.17 -1.61 11.71
C MET A 56 -6.12 -2.63 12.13
N GLN A 57 -4.88 -2.17 12.26
CA GLN A 57 -3.75 -2.99 12.71
C GLN A 57 -2.89 -2.18 13.68
N PHE A 58 -2.46 -2.80 14.77
CA PHE A 58 -1.46 -2.20 15.66
C PHE A 58 -0.06 -2.64 15.24
N VAL A 59 0.85 -1.68 15.14
CA VAL A 59 2.23 -1.86 14.71
C VAL A 59 3.16 -1.18 15.69
N ARG A 60 4.42 -1.63 15.74
CA ARG A 60 5.43 -1.03 16.64
C ARG A 60 6.34 -0.06 15.90
N HIS A 61 6.66 1.05 16.57
CA HIS A 61 7.67 2.03 16.16
C HIS A 61 8.41 2.51 17.42
N ASP A 62 9.72 2.29 17.48
CA ASP A 62 10.59 2.73 18.60
C ASP A 62 10.04 2.41 20.01
N GLY A 63 9.44 1.24 20.17
CA GLY A 63 8.85 0.76 21.43
C GLY A 63 7.40 1.22 21.65
N GLU A 64 6.96 2.25 20.95
CA GLU A 64 5.57 2.72 20.97
C GLU A 64 4.67 1.89 20.04
N THR A 65 3.37 1.90 20.37
CA THR A 65 2.33 1.29 19.52
C THR A 65 1.67 2.36 18.68
N VAL A 66 1.55 2.11 17.39
CA VAL A 66 0.87 2.94 16.41
C VAL A 66 -0.31 2.16 15.86
N CYS A 67 -1.48 2.79 15.72
CA CYS A 67 -2.64 2.18 15.11
C CYS A 67 -2.76 2.62 13.64
N LEU A 68 -2.88 1.66 12.72
CA LEU A 68 -3.10 1.88 11.30
C LEU A 68 -4.57 1.66 10.98
N PHE A 69 -5.23 2.67 10.43
CA PHE A 69 -6.57 2.54 9.84
C PHE A 69 -6.43 2.12 8.39
N LEU A 70 -7.01 0.97 8.03
CA LEU A 70 -6.71 0.27 6.77
C LEU A 70 -7.87 0.29 5.78
N GLU A 71 -9.06 -0.11 6.21
CA GLU A 71 -10.23 -0.29 5.32
C GLU A 71 -11.53 -0.06 6.08
N ILE A 72 -12.55 0.45 5.38
CA ILE A 72 -13.93 0.49 5.88
C ILE A 72 -14.66 -0.73 5.32
N ILE A 73 -15.22 -1.54 6.22
CA ILE A 73 -15.96 -2.75 5.88
C ILE A 73 -17.45 -2.46 6.05
N ASP A 74 -18.16 -2.38 4.94
CA ASP A 74 -19.61 -2.18 4.92
C ASP A 74 -20.36 -3.49 5.14
N ASN A 75 -21.48 -3.41 5.86
CA ASN A 75 -22.37 -4.54 6.18
C ASN A 75 -21.67 -5.76 6.78
N HIS A 76 -20.57 -5.53 7.51
CA HIS A 76 -19.71 -6.57 8.09
C HIS A 76 -19.21 -7.60 7.07
N ALA A 77 -19.09 -7.20 5.79
CA ALA A 77 -18.62 -8.05 4.70
C ALA A 77 -17.10 -8.27 4.75
N TYR A 78 -16.62 -8.92 5.81
CA TYR A 78 -15.20 -9.22 6.03
C TYR A 78 -14.58 -10.05 4.90
N ASP A 79 -15.38 -10.89 4.25
CA ASP A 79 -15.03 -11.70 3.08
C ASP A 79 -14.60 -10.86 1.86
N LYS A 80 -15.10 -9.62 1.76
CA LYS A 80 -14.77 -8.69 0.67
C LYS A 80 -13.51 -7.87 0.94
N SER A 81 -13.04 -7.82 2.18
CA SER A 81 -11.83 -7.07 2.53
C SER A 81 -10.60 -7.67 1.87
N ARG A 82 -9.83 -6.85 1.15
CA ARG A 82 -8.57 -7.27 0.53
C ARG A 82 -7.52 -7.73 1.54
N PHE A 83 -7.57 -7.21 2.76
CA PHE A 83 -6.65 -7.55 3.85
C PHE A 83 -6.97 -8.89 4.50
N LEU A 84 -8.24 -9.33 4.43
CA LEU A 84 -8.72 -10.57 5.05
C LEU A 84 -8.83 -11.73 4.05
N ARG A 85 -8.50 -11.52 2.77
CA ARG A 85 -8.47 -12.59 1.76
C ARG A 85 -7.56 -13.74 2.22
N GLY A 86 -8.12 -14.95 2.22
CA GLY A 86 -7.45 -16.17 2.66
C GLY A 86 -7.60 -16.47 4.16
N ALA A 87 -8.09 -15.54 4.98
CA ALA A 87 -8.40 -15.78 6.38
C ALA A 87 -9.86 -16.25 6.55
N ARG A 88 -10.09 -17.23 7.43
CA ARG A 88 -11.44 -17.63 7.85
C ARG A 88 -11.84 -16.81 9.08
N VAL A 89 -12.57 -15.73 8.83
CA VAL A 89 -13.10 -14.84 9.87
C VAL A 89 -14.55 -15.22 10.15
N ASP A 90 -14.87 -15.51 11.39
CA ASP A 90 -16.21 -15.92 11.84
C ASP A 90 -16.87 -14.75 12.60
N PRO A 91 -17.88 -14.07 12.02
CA PRO A 91 -18.50 -12.89 12.62
C PRO A 91 -19.12 -13.16 13.99
N ASP A 92 -19.72 -14.33 14.20
CA ASP A 92 -20.42 -14.66 15.44
C ASP A 92 -19.42 -14.83 16.58
N LYS A 93 -18.27 -15.47 16.30
CA LYS A 93 -17.18 -15.59 17.26
C LYS A 93 -16.58 -14.23 17.62
N ILE A 94 -16.51 -13.31 16.66
CA ILE A 94 -16.07 -11.93 16.95
C ILE A 94 -17.08 -11.24 17.86
N GLU A 95 -18.38 -11.36 17.60
CA GLU A 95 -19.37 -10.69 18.44
C GLU A 95 -19.46 -11.26 19.85
N GLN A 96 -19.17 -12.54 20.04
CA GLN A 96 -19.12 -13.19 21.35
C GLN A 96 -17.79 -13.00 22.10
N ALA A 97 -16.73 -12.54 21.42
CA ALA A 97 -15.44 -12.30 22.06
C ALA A 97 -15.54 -11.20 23.12
N PRO A 98 -14.83 -11.34 24.26
CA PRO A 98 -14.80 -10.33 25.30
C PRO A 98 -14.21 -9.02 24.77
N ASP A 99 -14.60 -7.92 25.40
CA ASP A 99 -14.05 -6.61 25.08
C ASP A 99 -12.54 -6.57 25.37
N VAL A 100 -11.83 -5.89 24.48
CA VAL A 100 -10.38 -5.79 24.50
C VAL A 100 -10.00 -4.51 25.24
N THR A 101 -9.06 -4.60 26.16
CA THR A 101 -8.49 -3.45 26.87
C THR A 101 -7.22 -2.94 26.18
N ALA A 102 -6.82 -1.71 26.50
CA ALA A 102 -5.53 -1.18 26.02
C ALA A 102 -4.33 -2.06 26.43
N ALA A 103 -4.41 -2.72 27.58
CA ALA A 103 -3.35 -3.63 28.04
C ALA A 103 -3.18 -4.83 27.11
N ASP A 104 -4.27 -5.36 26.54
CA ASP A 104 -4.22 -6.52 25.63
C ASP A 104 -3.51 -6.21 24.31
N VAL A 105 -3.57 -4.95 23.86
CA VAL A 105 -2.90 -4.48 22.63
C VAL A 105 -1.46 -4.06 22.90
N LEU A 106 -1.20 -3.49 24.08
CA LEU A 106 0.14 -3.05 24.48
C LEU A 106 1.02 -4.19 24.98
N ALA A 107 0.43 -5.33 25.35
CA ALA A 107 1.18 -6.53 25.67
C ALA A 107 2.05 -6.94 24.47
N PRO A 108 3.34 -7.27 24.68
CA PRO A 108 4.15 -7.84 23.61
C PRO A 108 3.49 -9.14 23.15
N ASP A 109 3.31 -9.31 21.84
CA ASP A 109 2.67 -10.47 21.20
C ASP A 109 3.32 -11.79 21.67
N ALA A 110 2.86 -12.32 22.80
CA ALA A 110 3.14 -13.67 23.23
C ALA A 110 2.03 -14.56 22.66
N ALA A 111 2.33 -15.20 21.53
CA ALA A 111 1.72 -16.46 21.12
C ALA A 111 0.34 -16.49 20.42
N THR A 112 -0.09 -15.49 19.64
CA THR A 112 -1.33 -15.62 18.82
C THR A 112 -1.21 -15.37 17.31
N SER A 113 -0.04 -14.95 16.81
CA SER A 113 0.22 -14.75 15.38
C SER A 113 1.53 -15.45 15.01
N SER A 114 1.51 -16.29 13.96
CA SER A 114 2.72 -16.93 13.43
C SER A 114 3.64 -15.97 12.65
N ALA A 115 3.22 -14.73 12.44
CA ALA A 115 4.00 -13.71 11.76
C ALA A 115 4.54 -12.66 12.76
N PRO A 116 5.79 -12.19 12.57
CA PRO A 116 6.34 -11.12 13.40
C PRO A 116 5.46 -9.87 13.31
N PRO A 117 5.32 -9.10 14.41
CA PRO A 117 4.50 -7.90 14.41
C PRO A 117 5.02 -6.92 13.36
N ALA A 118 4.12 -6.38 12.54
CA ALA A 118 4.46 -5.38 11.54
C ALA A 118 5.11 -4.16 12.23
N ARG A 119 6.18 -3.65 11.61
CA ARG A 119 6.97 -2.53 12.14
C ARG A 119 6.93 -1.35 11.18
N LEU A 120 6.81 -0.16 11.73
CA LEU A 120 7.00 1.09 10.99
C LEU A 120 8.47 1.51 11.11
N THR A 121 9.11 1.72 9.97
CA THR A 121 10.52 2.14 9.94
C THR A 121 10.69 3.61 10.34
N TRP A 122 9.72 4.46 10.01
CA TRP A 122 9.81 5.89 10.21
C TRP A 122 8.41 6.51 10.33
N LEU A 123 8.29 7.56 11.14
CA LEU A 123 7.08 8.36 11.32
C LEU A 123 7.34 9.82 10.92
N HIS A 124 6.38 10.40 10.21
CA HIS A 124 6.39 11.85 9.96
C HIS A 124 6.00 12.60 11.25
N PRO A 125 6.65 13.73 11.60
CA PRO A 125 6.35 14.47 12.82
C PRO A 125 4.90 14.98 12.94
N THR A 126 4.29 15.36 11.81
CA THR A 126 2.98 16.02 11.80
C THR A 126 1.92 15.36 10.92
N ARG A 127 2.30 14.45 10.00
CA ARG A 127 1.35 13.83 9.09
C ARG A 127 0.80 12.58 9.75
N ASP A 128 -0.47 12.31 9.49
CA ASP A 128 -1.18 11.15 10.00
C ASP A 128 -1.70 10.26 8.88
N GLN A 129 -1.20 10.44 7.65
CA GLN A 129 -1.55 9.61 6.51
C GLN A 129 -0.34 8.82 6.04
N PHE A 130 -0.62 7.60 5.58
CA PHE A 130 0.37 6.72 4.99
C PHE A 130 -0.15 6.11 3.69
N VAL A 131 0.78 5.68 2.84
CA VAL A 131 0.50 4.86 1.68
C VAL A 131 0.92 3.43 1.95
N LEU A 132 0.27 2.47 1.31
CA LEU A 132 0.51 1.06 1.56
C LEU A 132 0.99 0.39 0.28
N LEU A 133 2.25 -0.04 0.21
CA LEU A 133 2.75 -0.93 -0.85
C LEU A 133 2.84 -2.36 -0.29
N ASP A 134 4.03 -2.95 -0.20
CA ASP A 134 4.29 -4.16 0.60
C ASP A 134 4.19 -3.88 2.10
N LYS A 135 4.51 -2.66 2.50
CA LYS A 135 4.45 -2.18 3.88
C LYS A 135 3.86 -0.77 3.95
N PRO A 136 3.44 -0.31 5.14
CA PRO A 136 3.06 1.08 5.37
C PRO A 136 4.27 2.00 5.15
N ILE A 137 4.08 3.07 4.37
CA ILE A 137 5.11 4.05 4.04
C ILE A 137 4.55 5.44 4.31
N MET A 138 5.30 6.22 5.09
CA MET A 138 5.11 7.66 5.20
C MET A 138 6.22 8.34 4.41
N PHE A 139 5.85 9.22 3.50
CA PHE A 139 6.80 10.02 2.73
C PHE A 139 7.25 11.24 3.53
N ASP A 140 8.51 11.62 3.38
CA ASP A 140 8.99 12.92 3.81
C ASP A 140 8.39 14.05 2.94
N ASP A 141 8.64 15.29 3.33
CA ASP A 141 8.12 16.47 2.62
C ASP A 141 8.54 16.51 1.14
N VAL A 142 9.76 16.09 0.82
CA VAL A 142 10.32 16.14 -0.54
C VAL A 142 9.69 15.05 -1.41
N GLN A 143 9.63 13.82 -0.90
CA GLN A 143 9.02 12.68 -1.55
C GLN A 143 7.53 12.92 -1.83
N GLU A 144 6.81 13.47 -0.85
CA GLU A 144 5.40 13.80 -1.00
C GLU A 144 5.18 14.91 -2.01
N ALA A 145 5.99 15.97 -1.99
CA ALA A 145 5.93 17.04 -2.97
C ALA A 145 6.18 16.52 -4.40
N VAL A 146 7.16 15.63 -4.59
CA VAL A 146 7.45 14.98 -5.88
C VAL A 146 6.28 14.09 -6.32
N ARG A 147 5.70 13.30 -5.41
CA ARG A 147 4.56 12.43 -5.71
C ARG A 147 3.38 13.21 -6.28
N LEU A 148 3.13 14.41 -5.75
CA LEU A 148 2.02 15.29 -6.14
C LEU A 148 2.25 16.07 -7.44
N GLN A 149 3.47 16.13 -7.98
CA GLN A 149 3.73 16.84 -9.24
C GLN A 149 2.93 16.27 -10.41
N PRO A 150 2.37 17.08 -11.32
CA PRO A 150 1.72 16.57 -12.53
C PRO A 150 2.72 15.87 -13.46
N VAL A 151 2.23 15.01 -14.36
CA VAL A 151 3.05 14.41 -15.42
C VAL A 151 3.22 15.38 -16.59
N PRO A 152 4.36 15.39 -17.32
CA PRO A 152 5.54 14.54 -17.13
C PRO A 152 6.45 15.01 -15.98
N VAL A 153 7.07 14.05 -15.26
CA VAL A 153 7.95 14.33 -14.12
C VAL A 153 9.21 13.45 -14.16
N VAL A 154 10.36 14.02 -13.81
CA VAL A 154 11.63 13.30 -13.63
C VAL A 154 11.99 13.30 -12.15
N VAL A 155 12.19 12.09 -11.59
CA VAL A 155 12.51 11.92 -10.17
C VAL A 155 13.99 11.53 -10.02
N LEU A 156 14.78 12.43 -9.44
CA LEU A 156 16.20 12.24 -9.16
C LEU A 156 16.44 12.04 -7.67
N GLY A 157 17.41 11.20 -7.31
CA GLY A 157 17.78 10.99 -5.90
C GLY A 157 18.75 9.82 -5.70
N PRO A 158 19.45 9.78 -4.56
CA PRO A 158 20.46 8.76 -4.28
C PRO A 158 19.86 7.36 -4.12
N ALA A 159 20.70 6.33 -4.08
CA ALA A 159 20.27 4.98 -3.73
C ALA A 159 19.57 4.98 -2.35
N GLY A 160 18.50 4.19 -2.21
CA GLY A 160 17.72 4.14 -0.96
C GLY A 160 16.75 5.30 -0.73
N SER A 161 16.73 6.34 -1.57
CA SER A 161 15.86 7.53 -1.37
C SER A 161 14.35 7.30 -1.60
N GLY A 162 13.91 6.06 -1.81
CA GLY A 162 12.49 5.75 -1.99
C GLY A 162 11.89 6.07 -3.37
N LYS A 163 12.70 6.37 -4.40
CA LYS A 163 12.22 6.69 -5.76
C LYS A 163 11.18 5.69 -6.27
N THR A 164 11.46 4.40 -6.15
CA THR A 164 10.53 3.35 -6.57
C THR A 164 9.21 3.41 -5.82
N ALA A 165 9.21 3.67 -4.52
CA ALA A 165 7.98 3.78 -3.73
C ALA A 165 7.14 4.99 -4.16
N VAL A 166 7.78 6.14 -4.40
CA VAL A 166 7.12 7.35 -4.94
C VAL A 166 6.52 7.05 -6.32
N THR A 167 7.30 6.44 -7.22
CA THR A 167 6.85 6.08 -8.57
C THR A 167 5.68 5.10 -8.54
N LEU A 168 5.76 4.01 -7.78
CA LEU A 168 4.68 3.02 -7.69
C LEU A 168 3.41 3.58 -7.06
N THR A 169 3.56 4.45 -6.05
CA THR A 169 2.40 5.12 -5.44
C THR A 169 1.73 6.06 -6.43
N LYS A 170 2.51 6.81 -7.20
CA LYS A 170 1.98 7.66 -8.28
C LYS A 170 1.35 6.82 -9.39
N LEU A 171 1.94 5.67 -9.72
CA LEU A 171 1.44 4.73 -10.72
C LEU A 171 0.05 4.22 -10.35
N ARG A 172 -0.23 3.93 -9.08
CA ARG A 172 -1.55 3.53 -8.57
C ARG A 172 -2.64 4.59 -8.73
N GLN A 173 -2.28 5.84 -9.01
CA GLN A 173 -3.23 6.95 -9.24
C GLN A 173 -3.56 7.12 -10.72
N ALA A 174 -2.85 6.43 -11.61
CA ALA A 174 -3.13 6.44 -13.03
C ALA A 174 -4.25 5.46 -13.36
N SER A 175 -5.03 5.79 -14.39
CA SER A 175 -6.06 4.93 -14.97
C SER A 175 -5.73 4.61 -16.43
N GLY A 176 -6.36 3.58 -16.97
CA GLY A 176 -6.11 3.06 -18.31
C GLY A 176 -4.90 2.14 -18.35
N ARG A 177 -4.24 2.09 -19.50
CA ARG A 177 -3.06 1.24 -19.73
C ARG A 177 -1.81 1.90 -19.18
N VAL A 178 -1.11 1.20 -18.31
CA VAL A 178 0.05 1.72 -17.60
C VAL A 178 1.20 0.73 -17.69
N LEU A 179 2.36 1.23 -18.10
CA LEU A 179 3.56 0.42 -18.27
C LEU A 179 4.65 0.90 -17.33
N TYR A 180 5.17 0.00 -16.50
CA TYR A 180 6.37 0.19 -15.72
C TYR A 180 7.53 -0.57 -16.37
N VAL A 181 8.58 0.16 -16.79
CA VAL A 181 9.78 -0.43 -17.38
C VAL A 181 11.00 -0.15 -16.51
N THR A 182 11.84 -1.17 -16.33
CA THR A 182 13.16 -1.03 -15.68
C THR A 182 14.21 -1.87 -16.40
N GLN A 183 15.50 -1.66 -16.13
CA GLN A 183 16.57 -2.39 -16.82
C GLN A 183 16.66 -3.87 -16.41
N SER A 184 16.19 -4.23 -15.22
CA SER A 184 16.34 -5.57 -14.65
C SER A 184 15.01 -6.30 -14.48
N ALA A 185 14.91 -7.53 -14.98
CA ALA A 185 13.74 -8.40 -14.77
C ALA A 185 13.46 -8.64 -13.28
N TYR A 186 14.50 -8.78 -12.46
CA TYR A 186 14.35 -8.89 -11.01
C TYR A 186 13.67 -7.64 -10.41
N LEU A 187 14.06 -6.44 -10.84
CA LEU A 187 13.44 -5.20 -10.37
C LEU A 187 12.00 -5.04 -10.88
N ALA A 188 11.70 -5.50 -12.10
CA ALA A 188 10.34 -5.51 -12.63
C ALA A 188 9.43 -6.42 -11.79
N GLN A 189 9.88 -7.64 -11.51
CA GLN A 189 9.16 -8.60 -10.67
C GLN A 189 8.99 -8.10 -9.23
N SER A 190 10.03 -7.46 -8.68
CA SER A 190 9.97 -6.89 -7.33
C SER A 190 8.98 -5.72 -7.26
N ALA A 191 9.00 -4.82 -8.24
CA ALA A 191 8.06 -3.71 -8.36
C ALA A 191 6.62 -4.19 -8.50
N ARG A 192 6.39 -5.25 -9.29
CA ARG A 192 5.09 -5.93 -9.39
C ARG A 192 4.64 -6.45 -8.03
N GLY A 193 5.52 -7.14 -7.30
CA GLY A 193 5.22 -7.66 -5.96
C GLY A 193 4.83 -6.56 -4.96
N PHE A 194 5.56 -5.44 -4.94
CA PHE A 194 5.23 -4.28 -4.10
C PHE A 194 3.90 -3.64 -4.52
N TYR A 195 3.65 -3.55 -5.83
CA TYR A 195 2.44 -2.98 -6.38
C TYR A 195 1.19 -3.81 -6.07
N SER A 196 1.25 -5.14 -6.16
CA SER A 196 0.10 -6.03 -5.93
C SER A 196 -0.06 -6.50 -4.48
N ALA A 197 0.81 -6.06 -3.58
CA ALA A 197 0.78 -6.46 -2.17
C ALA A 197 -0.55 -6.11 -1.49
N HIS A 198 -0.90 -6.90 -0.46
CA HIS A 198 -2.18 -6.83 0.26
C HIS A 198 -3.40 -6.93 -0.66
N HIS A 199 -3.28 -7.76 -1.70
CA HIS A 199 -4.30 -7.98 -2.74
C HIS A 199 -4.82 -6.66 -3.33
N TYR A 200 -3.91 -5.70 -3.55
CA TYR A 200 -4.27 -4.44 -4.17
C TYR A 200 -4.71 -4.66 -5.62
N GLU A 201 -5.90 -4.17 -5.94
CA GLU A 201 -6.52 -4.20 -7.26
C GLU A 201 -6.98 -2.79 -7.62
N ASN A 202 -6.93 -2.47 -8.91
CA ASN A 202 -7.42 -1.22 -9.45
C ASN A 202 -8.10 -1.49 -10.80
N ASP A 203 -9.42 -1.66 -10.77
CA ASP A 203 -10.22 -2.00 -11.96
C ASP A 203 -10.16 -0.92 -13.05
N SER A 204 -9.76 0.31 -12.68
CA SER A 204 -9.56 1.39 -13.64
C SER A 204 -8.23 1.30 -14.39
N GLN A 205 -7.39 0.30 -14.12
CA GLN A 205 -6.00 0.24 -14.58
C GLN A 205 -5.58 -1.13 -15.09
N GLU A 206 -5.06 -1.16 -16.32
CA GLU A 206 -4.35 -2.30 -16.92
C GLU A 206 -2.85 -2.04 -16.77
N VAL A 207 -2.19 -2.65 -15.78
CA VAL A 207 -0.77 -2.42 -15.49
C VAL A 207 0.13 -3.57 -15.90
N GLU A 208 1.22 -3.24 -16.60
CA GLU A 208 2.29 -4.18 -16.94
C GLU A 208 3.62 -3.76 -16.30
N PHE A 209 4.37 -4.75 -15.82
CA PHE A 209 5.71 -4.59 -15.26
C PHE A 209 6.69 -5.40 -16.10
N LEU A 210 7.55 -4.72 -16.85
CA LEU A 210 8.49 -5.35 -17.77
C LEU A 210 9.92 -4.88 -17.51
N SER A 211 10.87 -5.76 -17.74
CA SER A 211 12.23 -5.33 -18.05
C SER A 211 12.28 -4.65 -19.42
N TYR A 212 13.30 -3.83 -19.65
CA TYR A 212 13.49 -3.17 -20.93
C TYR A 212 13.62 -4.19 -22.08
N ARG A 213 14.25 -5.34 -21.82
CA ARG A 213 14.34 -6.43 -22.78
C ARG A 213 12.96 -7.00 -23.12
N GLU A 214 12.16 -7.37 -22.12
CA GLU A 214 10.81 -7.91 -22.33
C GLU A 214 9.93 -6.91 -23.07
N PHE A 215 10.02 -5.62 -22.74
CA PHE A 215 9.32 -4.56 -23.46
C PHE A 215 9.71 -4.49 -24.95
N LEU A 216 11.00 -4.62 -25.30
CA LEU A 216 11.40 -4.66 -26.71
C LEU A 216 10.90 -5.93 -27.42
N GLU A 217 10.82 -7.05 -26.70
CA GLU A 217 10.30 -8.31 -27.22
C GLU A 217 8.79 -8.23 -27.52
N THR A 218 7.99 -7.49 -26.73
CA THR A 218 6.57 -7.26 -27.07
C THR A 218 6.41 -6.49 -28.39
N ILE A 219 7.23 -5.45 -28.61
CA ILE A 219 7.23 -4.69 -29.86
C ILE A 219 7.65 -5.58 -31.05
N LYS A 220 8.67 -6.43 -30.87
CA LYS A 220 9.14 -7.35 -31.92
C LYS A 220 8.13 -8.45 -32.21
N GLY A 221 7.45 -8.99 -31.20
CA GLY A 221 6.39 -10.00 -31.37
C GLY A 221 5.18 -9.48 -32.15
N HIS A 222 4.86 -8.19 -32.02
CA HIS A 222 3.85 -7.52 -32.85
C HIS A 222 4.36 -7.16 -34.26
N ARG A 223 5.67 -7.22 -34.50
CA ARG A 223 6.31 -6.97 -35.79
C ARG A 223 6.82 -8.26 -36.42
N GLN A 224 5.95 -9.03 -37.09
CA GLN A 224 6.36 -9.58 -38.39
C GLN A 224 6.49 -8.41 -39.38
N VAL A 225 7.54 -7.61 -39.21
CA VAL A 225 7.91 -6.55 -40.15
C VAL A 225 9.19 -7.01 -40.81
N LYS A 226 9.08 -7.29 -42.12
CA LYS A 226 10.23 -7.47 -43.01
C LYS A 226 11.29 -6.42 -42.66
N PRO A 227 12.56 -6.79 -42.50
CA PRO A 227 13.60 -5.80 -42.25
C PRO A 227 13.65 -4.86 -43.45
N CYS A 228 13.19 -3.62 -43.29
CA CYS A 228 13.57 -2.54 -44.21
C CYS A 228 15.07 -2.36 -44.03
N GLY A 229 15.83 -2.74 -45.06
CA GLY A 229 17.27 -2.60 -45.08
C GLY A 229 17.64 -1.14 -44.84
N PHE A 230 18.40 -0.89 -43.79
CA PHE A 230 19.18 0.34 -43.70
C PHE A 230 20.35 0.19 -44.67
N ALA A 231 20.30 0.92 -45.78
CA ALA A 231 21.47 1.13 -46.61
C ALA A 231 22.54 1.80 -45.74
N VAL A 232 23.66 1.11 -45.56
CA VAL A 232 24.87 1.67 -44.97
C VAL A 232 25.38 2.72 -45.95
N PRO A 233 25.61 3.99 -45.56
CA PRO A 233 26.27 4.94 -46.43
C PRO A 233 27.71 4.49 -46.65
N ASP A 234 28.13 4.47 -47.91
CA ASP A 234 29.45 4.07 -48.36
C ASP A 234 30.54 4.89 -47.64
N ARG A 235 31.42 4.21 -46.90
CA ARG A 235 32.59 4.83 -46.24
C ARG A 235 33.71 4.98 -47.26
N ARG A 236 33.55 5.88 -48.23
CA ARG A 236 34.63 6.38 -49.08
C ARG A 236 34.40 7.84 -49.43
N ALA A 237 34.82 8.74 -48.53
CA ALA A 237 35.33 10.08 -48.85
C ALA A 237 35.64 10.83 -47.54
N ILE A 238 36.75 10.49 -46.88
CA ILE A 238 37.51 11.46 -46.10
C ILE A 238 38.98 11.18 -46.41
N ALA A 239 39.44 11.75 -47.52
CA ALA A 239 40.82 12.10 -47.77
C ALA A 239 40.80 13.56 -48.23
N ASP A 240 41.75 14.32 -47.69
CA ASP A 240 42.13 15.70 -48.04
C ASP A 240 41.17 16.83 -47.61
N VAL A 241 41.47 17.46 -46.46
CA VAL A 241 41.99 18.85 -46.29
C VAL A 241 42.65 18.96 -44.93
#